data_AF-A0AAW4WSG9-F1
#
_entry.id   AF-A0AAW4WSG9-F1
#
_cell.length_a   1.000
_cell.length_b   1.000
_cell.length_c   1.000
_cell.angle_alpha   90.00
_cell.angle_beta   90.00
_cell.angle_gamma   90.00
#
_symmetry.space_group_name_H-M   'P 1'
#
loop_
_entity.id
_entity.type
_entity.pdbx_description
1 polymer ?
#
loop_
_entity_poly.entity_id
_entity_poly.type
_entity_poly.pdbx_seq_one_letter_code
_entity_poly.pdbx_strand_id
1 'polypeptide(L)' 'KMVHFGGMVFKSKDVGADFFVPGRMAMTCCADDTSFIGYVCKCASAKSLVMGSWVDVTATVKWGYMKVYDGEGPVLYAKE' A
#
# COMPACT_ATOMS: atom_id res chain seq x y z
N LYS A 1 -10.34 -10.09 6.68
CA LYS A 1 -10.41 -10.71 5.33
C LYS A 1 -9.00 -10.74 4.76
N MET A 2 -8.57 -11.86 4.17
CA MET A 2 -7.24 -11.98 3.55
C MET A 2 -7.33 -11.63 2.07
N VAL A 3 -6.35 -10.89 1.57
CA VAL A 3 -6.22 -10.48 0.17
C VAL A 3 -4.83 -10.82 -0.33
N HIS A 4 -4.76 -11.17 -1.60
CA HIS A 4 -3.54 -11.48 -2.33
C HIS A 4 -3.56 -10.63 -3.60
N PHE A 5 -2.54 -9.80 -3.82
CA PHE A 5 -2.41 -9.05 -5.07
C PHE A 5 -0.98 -8.62 -5.36
N GLY A 6 -0.65 -8.47 -6.64
CA GLY A 6 0.59 -7.87 -7.09
C GLY A 6 0.48 -6.35 -7.17
N GLY A 7 1.49 -5.63 -6.70
CA GLY A 7 1.55 -4.17 -6.79
C GLY A 7 2.98 -3.65 -6.79
N MET A 8 3.14 -2.43 -7.28
CA MET A 8 4.40 -1.69 -7.22
C MET A 8 4.57 -1.10 -5.81
N VAL A 9 5.77 -1.26 -5.24
CA VAL A 9 6.12 -0.74 -3.93
C VAL A 9 6.32 0.77 -4.01
N PHE A 10 5.44 1.52 -3.35
CA PHE A 10 5.64 2.93 -3.08
C PHE A 10 5.99 3.14 -1.61
N LYS A 11 7.03 3.94 -1.34
CA LYS A 11 7.43 4.29 0.02
C LYS A 11 7.56 5.81 0.13
N SER A 12 6.88 6.37 1.11
CA SER A 12 7.09 7.76 1.54
C SER A 12 7.67 7.78 2.94
N LYS A 13 8.44 8.82 3.29
CA LYS A 13 8.90 9.01 4.67
C LYS A 13 7.73 9.18 5.65
N ASP A 14 6.62 9.76 5.18
CA ASP A 14 5.42 10.04 5.98
C ASP A 14 4.62 8.81 6.43
N VAL A 15 4.69 7.69 5.69
CA VAL A 15 3.97 6.45 6.08
C VAL A 15 4.68 5.68 7.20
N GLY A 16 5.96 5.94 7.43
CA GLY A 16 6.79 5.24 8.43
C GLY A 16 7.58 4.07 7.83
N ALA A 17 8.72 3.76 8.45
CA ALA A 17 9.70 2.84 7.88
C ALA A 17 9.25 1.37 7.82
N ASP A 18 8.23 0.99 8.61
CA ASP A 18 7.66 -0.36 8.66
C ASP A 18 6.38 -0.48 7.81
N PHE A 19 6.09 0.55 7.01
CA PHE A 19 4.95 0.63 6.12
C PHE A 19 5.42 0.88 4.68
N PHE A 20 4.68 0.29 3.74
CA PHE A 20 4.81 0.59 2.32
C PHE A 20 3.42 0.56 1.69
N VAL A 21 3.26 1.19 0.54
CA VAL A 21 1.98 1.26 -0.17
C VAL A 21 2.12 0.46 -1.47
N PRO A 22 1.71 -0.82 -1.49
CA PRO A 22 1.58 -1.56 -2.74
C PRO A 22 0.40 -1.02 -3.54
N GLY A 23 0.65 -0.68 -4.79
CA GLY A 23 -0.37 -0.13 -5.67
C GLY A 23 0.04 -0.07 -7.13
N ARG A 24 -0.80 0.56 -7.94
CA ARG A 24 -0.52 0.83 -9.35
C ARG A 24 -1.03 2.20 -9.72
N MET A 25 -0.44 2.80 -10.75
CA MET A 25 -1.10 3.89 -11.43
C MET A 25 -2.34 3.34 -12.14
N ALA A 26 -3.47 3.95 -11.88
CA ALA A 26 -4.74 3.64 -12.50
C ALA A 26 -5.40 4.93 -12.97
N MET A 27 -6.11 4.85 -14.09
CA MET A 27 -6.98 5.93 -14.54
C MET A 27 -8.16 6.01 -13.58
N THR A 28 -8.31 7.13 -12.89
CA THR A 28 -9.41 7.35 -11.94
C THR A 28 -10.67 7.86 -12.63
N CYS A 29 -10.50 8.59 -13.75
CA CYS A 29 -11.62 9.11 -14.53
C CYS A 29 -11.39 9.00 -16.05
N CYS A 30 -10.28 9.57 -16.54
CA CYS A 30 -9.92 9.62 -17.95
C CYS A 30 -8.44 9.28 -18.16
N ALA A 31 -7.99 9.18 -19.41
CA ALA A 31 -6.59 8.89 -19.74
C ALA A 31 -5.60 9.95 -19.20
N ASP A 32 -6.05 11.20 -19.09
CA ASP A 32 -5.28 12.29 -18.46
C ASP A 32 -5.27 12.20 -16.92
N ASP A 33 -6.32 11.63 -16.31
CA ASP A 33 -6.46 11.52 -14.86
C ASP A 33 -5.93 10.17 -14.37
N THR A 34 -4.61 10.04 -14.29
CA THR A 34 -3.96 8.90 -13.64
C THR A 34 -3.56 9.23 -12.21
N SER A 35 -3.93 8.38 -11.27
CA SER A 35 -3.52 8.50 -9.87
C SER A 35 -3.02 7.17 -9.36
N PHE A 36 -2.12 7.22 -8.37
CA PHE A 36 -1.66 6.01 -7.70
C PHE A 36 -2.76 5.48 -6.79
N ILE A 37 -3.25 4.29 -7.09
CA ILE A 37 -4.21 3.57 -6.23
C ILE A 37 -3.46 2.48 -5.49
N GLY A 38 -3.38 2.63 -4.18
CA GLY A 38 -2.75 1.67 -3.28
C GLY A 38 -3.21 1.87 -1.85
N TYR A 39 -2.96 0.88 -1.02
CA TYR A 39 -3.35 0.88 0.40
C TYR A 39 -2.12 0.72 1.28
N VAL A 40 -2.13 1.35 2.45
CA VAL A 40 -1.04 1.23 3.41
C VAL A 40 -0.92 -0.21 3.87
N CYS A 41 0.27 -0.78 3.71
CA CYS A 41 0.61 -2.13 4.12
C CYS A 41 1.72 -2.11 5.17
N LYS A 42 1.44 -2.69 6.33
CA LYS A 42 2.41 -2.91 7.40
C LYS A 42 3.16 -4.20 7.14
N CYS A 43 4.48 -4.14 7.08
CA CYS A 43 5.35 -5.30 6.93
C CYS A 43 6.68 -5.03 7.63
N ALA A 44 7.16 -5.96 8.46
CA ALA A 44 8.46 -5.81 9.13
C ALA A 44 9.61 -5.71 8.10
N SER A 45 9.47 -6.43 6.99
CA SER A 45 10.39 -6.43 5.85
C SER A 45 10.16 -5.26 4.87
N ALA A 46 9.28 -4.30 5.20
CA ALA A 46 9.04 -3.09 4.40
C ALA A 46 10.32 -2.29 4.12
N LYS A 47 11.30 -2.30 5.03
CA LYS A 47 12.59 -1.63 4.84
C LYS A 47 13.42 -2.26 3.72
N SER A 48 13.37 -3.59 3.58
CA SER A 48 14.13 -4.37 2.61
C SER A 48 13.57 -4.28 1.18
N LEU A 49 12.28 -3.98 1.04
CA LEU A 49 11.61 -3.84 -0.26
C LEU A 49 12.25 -2.72 -1.10
N VAL A 50 12.37 -2.86 -2.41
CA VAL A 50 12.93 -1.80 -3.26
C VAL A 50 11.79 -0.93 -3.80
N MET A 51 11.95 0.40 -3.72
CA MET A 51 10.95 1.34 -4.26
C MET A 51 10.84 1.16 -5.79
N GLY A 52 9.62 1.08 -6.31
CA GLY A 52 9.34 0.85 -7.73
C GLY A 52 9.41 -0.62 -8.16
N SER A 53 9.82 -1.53 -7.28
CA SER A 53 9.76 -2.97 -7.58
C SER A 53 8.34 -3.48 -7.49
N TRP A 54 8.01 -4.43 -8.36
CA TRP A 54 6.78 -5.20 -8.28
C TRP A 54 6.92 -6.31 -7.26
N VAL A 55 5.93 -6.40 -6.37
CA VAL A 55 5.90 -7.41 -5.32
C VAL A 55 4.52 -8.01 -5.21
N ASP A 56 4.51 -9.26 -4.81
CA ASP A 56 3.29 -10.00 -4.52
C ASP A 56 2.99 -9.86 -3.02
N VAL A 57 1.82 -9.32 -2.69
CA VAL A 57 1.43 -9.00 -1.32
C VAL A 57 0.27 -9.87 -0.89
N THR A 58 0.53 -10.73 0.09
CA THR A 58 -0.51 -11.42 0.85
C THR A 58 -0.70 -10.71 2.18
N ALA A 59 -1.89 -10.13 2.40
CA ALA A 59 -2.16 -9.33 3.59
C ALA A 59 -3.57 -9.53 4.14
N THR A 60 -3.73 -9.26 5.43
CA THR A 60 -5.05 -9.16 6.06
C THR A 60 -5.50 -7.72 6.11
N VAL A 61 -6.70 -7.44 5.61
CA VAL A 61 -7.33 -6.12 5.68
C VAL A 61 -7.91 -5.91 7.07
N LYS A 62 -7.54 -4.81 7.72
CA LYS A 62 -8.19 -4.28 8.93
C LYS A 62 -8.57 -2.82 8.71
N TRP A 63 -9.70 -2.41 9.27
CA TRP A 63 -10.07 -1.00 9.31
C TRP A 63 -9.45 -0.35 10.55
N GLY A 64 -8.86 0.83 10.38
CA GLY A 64 -8.29 1.58 11.48
C GLY A 64 -8.01 3.02 11.11
N TYR A 65 -7.92 3.88 12.12
CA TYR A 65 -7.54 5.27 11.93
C TYR A 65 -6.08 5.37 11.54
N MET A 66 -5.79 6.08 10.45
CA MET A 66 -4.42 6.37 10.04
C MET A 66 -4.28 7.81 9.57
N LYS A 67 -3.22 8.47 10.01
CA LYS A 67 -2.95 9.88 9.66
C LYS A 67 -2.88 10.11 8.15
N VAL A 68 -2.37 9.16 7.38
CA VAL A 68 -2.29 9.29 5.91
C VAL A 68 -3.64 9.25 5.21
N TYR A 69 -4.66 8.72 5.87
CA TYR A 69 -6.04 8.75 5.40
C TYR A 69 -6.84 9.90 6.01
N ASP A 70 -6.25 10.67 6.93
CA ASP A 70 -6.92 11.68 7.76
C ASP A 70 -8.25 11.17 8.35
N GLY A 71 -8.31 9.87 8.67
CA GLY A 71 -9.56 9.18 8.93
C GLY A 71 -9.42 7.68 9.12
N GLU A 72 -10.56 7.00 9.25
CA GLU A 72 -10.63 5.54 9.24
C GLU A 72 -10.49 5.00 7.82
N GLY A 73 -9.51 4.11 7.63
CA GLY A 73 -9.26 3.52 6.33
C GLY A 73 -8.79 2.07 6.43
N PRO A 74 -8.76 1.37 5.29
CA PRO A 74 -8.22 0.02 5.22
C PRO A 74 -6.70 0.05 5.34
N VAL A 75 -6.19 -0.67 6.33
CA VAL A 75 -4.78 -0.95 6.55
C VAL A 75 -4.54 -2.43 6.30
N LEU A 76 -3.61 -2.72 5.40
CA LEU A 76 -3.16 -4.07 5.08
C LEU A 76 -2.07 -4.47 6.08
N TYR A 77 -2.16 -5.70 6.57
CA TYR A 77 -1.14 -6.32 7.41
C TYR A 77 -0.56 -7.48 6.64
N ALA A 78 0.63 -7.30 6.08
CA ALA A 78 1.31 -8.35 5.33
C ALA A 78 1.54 -9.56 6.24
N LYS A 79 1.25 -10.74 5.71
CA LYS A 79 1.64 -12.01 6.31
C LYS A 79 2.90 -12.44 5.58
N GLU A 80 4.00 -12.56 6.32
CA GLU A 80 5.29 -13.04 5.79
C GLU A 80 5.19 -14.48 5.30
#